data_AF-A0A969T3G6-F1
#
_entry.id   AF-A0A969T3G6-F1
#
_cell.length_a   1.000
_cell.length_b   1.000
_cell.length_c   1.000
_cell.angle_alpha   90.00
_cell.angle_beta   90.00
_cell.angle_gamma   90.00
#
_symmetry.space_group_name_H-M   'P 1'
#
loop_
_entity.id
_entity.type
_entity.pdbx_description
1 polymer ?
#
loop_
_entity_poly.entity_id
_entity_poly.type
_entity_poly.pdbx_seq_one_letter_code
_entity_poly.pdbx_strand_id
1 'polypeptide(L)'
;MLPKPLEPRITDEVWFTTVDVGDPGCLCSRCRDPITQGIPIYLFPASRRWCFRYHPECLGFEPDPFDLEECFDADEPFSLPGELG
;
A
#
# COMPACT_ATOMS: atom_id res chain seq x y z
N MET A 1 7.14 18.87 -2.41
CA MET A 1 8.47 18.31 -2.07
C MET A 1 8.42 16.83 -2.40
N LEU A 2 9.35 16.30 -3.21
CA LEU A 2 9.40 14.86 -3.48
C LEU A 2 9.68 14.14 -2.15
N PRO A 3 8.95 13.07 -1.80
CA PRO A 3 9.27 12.28 -0.62
C PRO A 3 10.72 11.79 -0.75
N LYS A 4 11.43 11.83 0.38
CA LYS A 4 12.83 11.41 0.46
C LYS A 4 12.94 10.00 -0.16
N PRO A 5 13.93 9.72 -1.02
CA PRO A 5 14.07 8.41 -1.62
C PRO A 5 14.11 7.35 -0.52
N LEU A 6 13.39 6.26 -0.74
CA LEU A 6 13.26 5.18 0.21
C LEU A 6 14.59 4.44 0.30
N GLU A 7 15.33 4.67 1.38
CA GLU A 7 16.65 4.06 1.59
C GLU A 7 16.53 2.85 2.54
N PRO A 8 16.91 1.64 2.08
CA PRO A 8 16.92 0.45 2.91
C PRO A 8 18.00 0.57 3.99
N ARG A 9 17.70 0.08 5.19
CA ARG A 9 18.66 0.05 6.30
C ARG A 9 19.51 -1.21 6.23
N ILE A 10 20.69 -1.18 6.86
CA ILE A 10 21.57 -2.36 6.92
C ILE A 10 20.93 -3.54 7.67
N THR A 11 19.96 -3.26 8.54
CA THR A 11 19.19 -4.25 9.29
C THR A 11 18.00 -4.80 8.52
N ASP A 12 17.67 -4.22 7.35
CA ASP A 12 16.52 -4.64 6.58
C ASP A 12 16.82 -5.96 5.85
N GLU A 13 15.84 -6.87 5.89
CA GLU A 13 15.96 -8.20 5.31
C GLU A 13 15.58 -8.22 3.83
N VAL A 14 16.39 -8.89 3.02
CA VAL A 14 16.17 -8.99 1.59
C VAL A 14 15.44 -10.28 1.24
N TRP A 15 14.50 -10.19 0.31
CA TRP A 15 13.75 -11.34 -0.16
C TRP A 15 13.95 -11.60 -1.65
N PHE A 16 14.19 -12.86 -2.00
CA PHE A 16 14.45 -13.29 -3.39
C PHE A 16 13.20 -13.78 -4.13
N THR A 17 12.11 -14.04 -3.41
CA THR A 17 10.87 -14.61 -3.95
C THR A 17 9.68 -13.72 -3.62
N THR A 18 9.15 -12.95 -4.57
CA THR A 18 7.92 -12.16 -4.33
C THR A 18 6.75 -13.09 -4.03
N VAL A 19 6.19 -12.99 -2.82
CA VAL A 19 4.90 -13.60 -2.48
C VAL A 19 3.85 -12.51 -2.33
N ASP A 20 2.59 -12.88 -2.59
CA ASP A 20 1.46 -11.98 -2.56
C ASP A 20 1.09 -11.56 -1.13
N VAL A 21 0.39 -10.42 -1.02
CA VAL A 21 -0.18 -9.94 0.25
C VAL A 21 -1.19 -10.96 0.77
N GLY A 22 -1.14 -11.23 2.08
CA GLY A 22 -1.98 -12.25 2.71
C GLY A 22 -1.33 -13.63 2.75
N ASP A 23 -0.23 -13.87 2.02
CA ASP A 23 0.61 -15.05 2.26
C ASP A 23 1.40 -14.86 3.57
N PRO A 24 1.45 -15.89 4.45
CA PRO A 24 2.22 -15.81 5.70
C PRO A 24 3.73 -15.64 5.48
N GLY A 25 4.25 -15.95 4.30
CA GLY A 25 5.63 -15.68 3.89
C GLY A 25 5.86 -14.26 3.37
N CYS A 26 4.83 -13.41 3.31
CA CYS A 26 4.96 -12.02 2.91
C CYS A 26 5.44 -11.17 4.09
N LEU A 27 6.72 -11.29 4.44
CA LEU A 27 7.27 -10.64 5.63
C LEU A 27 7.85 -9.27 5.31
N CYS A 28 7.68 -8.33 6.24
CA CYS A 28 8.29 -7.02 6.18
C CYS A 28 9.79 -7.11 6.48
N SER A 29 10.59 -6.54 5.58
CA SER A 29 12.04 -6.42 5.69
C SER A 29 12.51 -5.70 6.95
N ARG A 30 11.68 -4.83 7.55
CA ARG A 30 12.06 -4.04 8.74
C ARG A 30 11.67 -4.70 10.06
N CYS A 31 10.38 -5.00 10.27
CA CYS A 31 9.89 -5.57 11.53
C CYS A 31 9.87 -7.10 11.54
N ARG A 32 10.02 -7.76 10.38
CA ARG A 32 9.90 -9.22 10.19
C ARG A 32 8.52 -9.79 10.50
N ASP A 33 7.52 -8.95 10.65
CA ASP A 33 6.13 -9.38 10.76
C ASP A 33 5.48 -9.57 9.38
N PRO A 34 4.49 -10.46 9.27
CA PRO A 34 3.75 -10.67 8.04
C PRO A 34 2.94 -9.43 7.63
N ILE A 35 2.94 -9.14 6.34
CA ILE A 35 2.16 -8.11 5.69
C ILE A 35 0.83 -8.74 5.27
N THR A 36 -0.10 -8.80 6.22
CA THR A 36 -1.42 -9.41 6.05
C THR A 36 -2.48 -8.43 5.55
N GLN A 37 -2.24 -7.12 5.71
CA GLN A 37 -3.19 -6.06 5.40
C GLN A 37 -2.49 -4.86 4.75
N GLY A 38 -3.23 -4.13 3.91
CA GLY A 38 -2.76 -2.93 3.22
C GLY A 38 -1.97 -3.19 1.94
N ILE A 39 -1.40 -2.11 1.38
CA ILE A 39 -0.58 -2.17 0.17
C ILE A 39 0.90 -2.23 0.59
N PRO A 40 1.60 -3.35 0.40
CA PRO A 40 3.03 -3.45 0.68
C PRO A 40 3.81 -2.52 -0.24
N ILE A 41 4.88 -1.94 0.30
CA ILE A 41 5.83 -1.16 -0.48
C ILE A 41 6.98 -2.08 -0.89
N TYR A 42 7.14 -2.30 -2.19
CA TYR A 42 8.24 -3.07 -2.74
C TYR A 42 9.36 -2.15 -3.24
N LEU A 43 10.59 -2.39 -2.78
CA LEU A 43 11.79 -1.71 -3.26
C LEU A 43 12.68 -2.72 -3.99
N PHE A 44 13.01 -2.42 -5.25
CA PHE A 44 13.88 -3.23 -6.10
C PHE A 44 15.18 -2.46 -6.41
N PRO A 45 16.23 -2.60 -5.61
CA PRO A 45 17.50 -1.92 -5.84
C PRO A 45 18.24 -2.54 -7.03
N ALA A 46 18.13 -1.88 -8.19
CA ALA A 46 18.81 -2.13 -9.46
C ALA A 46 18.58 -3.50 -10.14
N SER A 47 18.37 -4.58 -9.39
CA SER A 47 18.17 -5.94 -9.88
C SER A 47 16.81 -6.45 -9.43
N ARG A 48 15.93 -6.82 -10.38
CA ARG A 48 14.62 -7.45 -10.08
C ARG A 48 14.72 -8.87 -9.50
N ARG A 49 15.89 -9.26 -9.01
CA ARG A 49 16.19 -10.59 -8.45
C ARG A 49 15.92 -10.66 -6.95
N TRP A 50 15.80 -9.51 -6.32
CA TRP A 50 15.55 -9.40 -4.90
C TRP A 50 14.82 -8.09 -4.61
N CYS A 51 14.08 -8.09 -3.51
CA CYS A 51 13.25 -6.97 -3.12
C CYS A 51 13.27 -6.80 -1.61
N PHE A 52 13.11 -5.57 -1.18
CA PHE A 52 12.63 -5.29 0.16
C PHE A 52 11.12 -5.11 0.11
N ARG A 53 10.46 -5.49 1.21
CA ARG A 53 9.02 -5.34 1.40
C ARG A 53 8.81 -4.63 2.71
N TYR A 54 7.91 -3.68 2.73
CA TYR A 54 7.69 -2.90 3.93
C TYR A 54 6.20 -2.70 4.17
N HIS A 55 5.81 -2.70 5.45
CA HIS A 55 4.59 -2.03 5.84
C HIS A 55 4.75 -0.51 5.58
N PRO A 56 3.70 0.18 5.12
CA PRO A 56 3.70 1.64 5.01
C PRO A 56 4.10 2.31 6.32
N GLU A 57 3.54 1.83 7.44
CA GLU A 57 3.78 2.34 8.79
C GLU A 57 5.24 2.18 9.21
N CYS A 58 5.89 1.07 8.84
CA CYS A 58 7.31 0.84 9.12
C CYS A 58 8.20 1.90 8.45
N LEU A 59 7.72 2.53 7.38
CA LEU A 59 8.39 3.58 6.62
C LEU A 59 8.00 4.99 7.05
N GLY A 60 7.08 5.13 8.00
CA GLY A 60 6.52 6.42 8.40
C GLY A 60 5.51 6.97 7.41
N PHE A 61 4.94 6.13 6.54
CA PHE A 61 3.68 6.47 5.88
C PHE A 61 2.57 6.22 6.89
N GLU A 62 2.04 7.31 7.43
CA GLU A 62 0.79 7.26 8.18
C GLU A 62 -0.34 7.06 7.17
N PRO A 63 -1.22 6.07 7.36
CA PRO A 63 -2.44 6.01 6.55
C PRO A 63 -3.20 7.32 6.77
N ASP A 64 -3.43 8.07 5.69
CA ASP A 64 -4.16 9.34 5.79
C ASP A 64 -5.58 9.03 6.28
N PRO A 65 -6.03 9.61 7.41
CA PRO A 65 -7.35 9.31 7.95
C PRO A 65 -8.50 9.79 7.05
N PHE A 66 -8.23 10.61 6.02
CA PHE A 66 -9.24 11.13 5.09
C PHE A 66 -9.46 10.25 3.85
N ASP A 67 -8.66 9.21 3.60
CA ASP A 67 -8.86 8.32 2.43
C ASP A 67 -10.05 7.35 2.61
N LEU A 68 -10.70 7.34 3.79
CA LEU A 68 -11.87 6.51 4.08
C LEU A 68 -13.21 7.27 4.02
N GLU A 69 -13.23 8.58 3.78
CA GLU A 69 -14.46 9.40 3.83
C GLU A 69 -14.99 9.92 2.48
N GLU A 70 -14.39 9.55 1.33
CA GLU A 70 -14.87 10.02 0.00
C GLU A 70 -15.39 8.91 -0.93
N CYS A 71 -15.89 7.82 -0.38
CA CYS A 71 -16.89 6.97 -1.05
C CYS A 71 -18.23 7.05 -0.30
N PHE A 72 -18.64 8.24 0.12
CA PHE A 72 -20.03 8.45 0.53
C PHE A 72 -20.91 8.43 -0.72
N ASP A 73 -21.79 7.43 -0.77
CA ASP A 73 -22.86 7.25 -1.74
C ASP A 73 -23.49 8.58 -2.18
N ALA A 74 -23.23 8.97 -3.43
CA ALA A 74 -24.22 9.76 -4.15
C ALA A 74 -25.35 8.80 -4.56
N ASP A 75 -26.20 8.43 -3.60
CA ASP A 75 -27.61 8.17 -3.88
C ASP A 75 -28.20 9.51 -4.38
N GLU A 76 -27.89 9.87 -5.63
CA GLU A 76 -28.63 10.90 -6.32
C GLU A 76 -30.00 10.29 -6.62
N PRO A 77 -31.11 10.78 -6.02
CA PRO A 77 -32.42 10.43 -6.53
C PRO A 77 -32.51 11.01 -7.93
N PHE A 78 -32.41 10.13 -8.94
CA PHE A 78 -32.55 10.46 -10.35
C PHE A 78 -33.90 11.16 -10.54
N SER A 79 -33.89 12.50 -10.52
CA SER A 79 -35.07 13.31 -10.77
C SER A 79 -35.36 13.21 -12.26
N LEU A 80 -36.39 12.44 -12.60
CA LEU A 80 -36.91 12.27 -13.95
C LEU A 80 -37.12 13.64 -14.60
N PRO A 81 -36.53 13.94 -15.78
CA PRO A 81 -37.01 15.05 -16.58
C PRO A 81 -38.41 14.70 -17.07
N GLY A 82 -39.39 15.50 -16.63
CA GLY A 82 -40.79 15.34 -16.98
C GLY A 82 -41.01 15.26 -18.49
N GLU A 83 -41.75 14.24 -18.92
CA GLU A 83 -42.45 14.28 -20.20
C GLU A 83 -43.62 15.26 -20.07
N LEU A 84 -43.42 16.45 -20.61
CA LEU A 84 -44.47 17.37 -21.03
C LEU A 84 -44.91 16.96 -22.44
N GLY A 85 -46.21 16.70 -22.63
CA GLY A 85 -46.88 16.79 -23.94
C GLY A 85 -47.39 15.50 -24.52
#